data_AF-A0AAW9IGZ2-F1
#
_entry.id   AF-A0AAW9IGZ2-F1
#
_cell.length_a   1.000
_cell.length_b   1.000
_cell.length_c   1.000
_cell.angle_alpha   90.00
_cell.angle_beta   90.00
_cell.angle_gamma   90.00
#
_symmetry.space_group_name_H-M   'P 1'
#
loop_
_entity.id
_entity.type
_entity.pdbx_description
1 polymer ?
#
loop_
_entity_poly.entity_id
_entity_poly.type
_entity_poly.pdbx_seq_one_letter_code
_entity_poly.pdbx_strand_id
1 'polypeptide(L)'
;FGVPMLLIFIVLGMLFGSDGIVGIYFDNYDLTSKICSLGLVFIMFYGGFGTNWKTARKSAVPSILMSTLGVIITAGLTGLFCYFVLGTSLLEGLLIGSVVGSTDAASVFSILRSQKLNLK
;
A
#
# COMPACT_ATOMS: atom_id res chain seq x y z
N PHE A 1 12.44 4.21 -20.18
CA PHE A 1 12.01 5.22 -19.20
C PHE A 1 11.20 4.51 -18.12
N GLY A 2 11.84 4.21 -16.99
CA GLY A 2 11.30 3.37 -15.92
C GLY A 2 10.69 4.18 -14.78
N VAL A 3 9.77 5.09 -15.11
CA VAL A 3 9.02 5.82 -14.08
C VAL A 3 8.01 4.86 -13.45
N PRO A 4 7.95 4.72 -12.11
CA PRO A 4 6.99 3.85 -11.46
C PRO A 4 5.56 4.20 -11.87
N MET A 5 4.81 3.20 -12.34
CA MET A 5 3.42 3.37 -12.80
C MET A 5 2.53 3.99 -11.71
N LEU A 6 2.79 3.66 -10.44
CA LEU A 6 2.10 4.24 -9.28
C LEU A 6 2.21 5.77 -9.24
N LEU A 7 3.41 6.31 -9.49
CA LEU A 7 3.66 7.75 -9.44
C LEU A 7 2.91 8.47 -10.55
N ILE A 8 2.83 7.85 -11.73
CA ILE A 8 2.05 8.36 -12.86
C ILE A 8 0.56 8.43 -12.50
N PHE A 9 0.00 7.37 -11.89
CA PHE A 9 -1.40 7.37 -11.46
C PHE A 9 -1.71 8.41 -10.38
N ILE A 10 -0.78 8.66 -9.44
CA ILE A 10 -0.93 9.70 -8.42
C ILE A 10 -0.96 11.09 -9.07
N VAL A 11 -0.01 11.40 -9.96
CA VAL A 11 0.04 12.69 -10.67
C VAL A 11 -1.20 12.89 -11.54
N LEU A 12 -1.62 11.84 -12.26
CA LEU A 12 -2.85 11.87 -13.03
C LEU A 12 -4.06 12.16 -12.12
N GLY A 13 -4.18 11.47 -10.98
CA GLY A 13 -5.24 11.71 -10.01
C GLY A 13 -5.27 13.16 -9.50
N MET A 14 -4.12 13.76 -9.20
CA MET A 14 -4.01 15.16 -8.80
C MET A 14 -4.42 16.13 -9.91
N LEU A 15 -4.05 15.85 -11.17
CA LEU A 15 -4.43 16.70 -12.32
C LEU A 15 -5.93 16.67 -12.63
N PHE A 16 -6.59 15.55 -12.36
CA PHE A 16 -8.03 15.38 -12.54
C PHE A 16 -8.85 15.77 -11.29
N GLY A 17 -8.21 15.94 -10.13
CA GLY A 17 -8.87 16.31 -8.86
C GLY A 17 -9.41 17.74 -8.82
N SER A 18 -9.96 18.14 -7.67
CA SER A 18 -10.58 19.46 -7.48
C SER A 18 -9.62 20.62 -7.74
N ASP A 19 -8.36 20.45 -7.30
CA ASP A 19 -7.29 21.44 -7.43
C ASP A 19 -6.51 21.28 -8.75
N GLY A 20 -6.95 20.36 -9.62
CA GLY A 20 -6.34 20.04 -10.89
C GLY A 20 -6.94 20.84 -12.06
N ILE A 21 -6.32 20.68 -13.24
CA ILE A 21 -6.69 21.40 -14.48
C ILE A 21 -8.13 21.06 -14.92
N VAL A 22 -8.59 19.83 -14.64
CA VAL A 22 -9.92 19.34 -15.05
C VAL A 22 -10.99 19.70 -14.01
N GLY A 23 -10.62 19.97 -12.76
CA GLY A 23 -11.51 20.49 -11.72
C GLY A 23 -12.67 19.56 -11.34
N ILE A 24 -12.48 18.23 -11.33
CA ILE A 24 -13.55 17.30 -10.96
C ILE A 24 -13.72 17.35 -9.43
N TYR A 25 -14.76 18.04 -8.98
CA TYR A 25 -15.16 18.05 -7.58
C TYR A 25 -15.75 16.70 -7.18
N PHE A 26 -15.04 15.98 -6.33
CA PHE A 26 -15.42 14.65 -5.87
C PHE A 26 -15.80 14.72 -4.39
N ASP A 27 -17.10 14.79 -4.10
CA ASP A 27 -17.63 14.92 -2.72
C ASP A 27 -18.33 13.64 -2.22
N ASN A 28 -18.16 12.53 -2.94
CA ASN A 28 -18.88 11.29 -2.66
C ASN A 28 -17.98 10.23 -2.04
N TYR A 29 -17.65 10.41 -0.76
CA TYR A 29 -16.80 9.48 0.00
C TYR A 29 -17.35 8.06 0.06
N ASP A 30 -18.68 7.90 0.15
CA ASP A 30 -19.34 6.59 0.14
C ASP A 30 -19.09 5.82 -1.16
N LEU A 31 -19.20 6.50 -2.30
CA LEU A 31 -18.94 5.91 -3.61
C LEU A 31 -17.45 5.56 -3.76
N THR A 32 -16.54 6.44 -3.34
CA THR A 32 -15.09 6.16 -3.31
C THR A 32 -14.75 4.95 -2.47
N SER A 33 -15.30 4.87 -1.26
CA SER A 33 -15.06 3.76 -0.34
C SER A 33 -15.53 2.44 -0.92
N LYS A 34 -16.72 2.42 -1.57
CA LYS A 34 -17.25 1.22 -2.25
C LYS A 34 -16.36 0.77 -3.40
N ILE A 35 -15.94 1.69 -4.27
CA ILE A 35 -15.08 1.37 -5.41
C ILE A 35 -13.70 0.90 -4.93
N CYS A 36 -13.12 1.58 -3.95
CA CYS A 36 -11.82 1.23 -3.37
C CYS A 36 -11.89 -0.16 -2.71
N SER A 37 -12.93 -0.43 -1.92
CA SER A 37 -13.14 -1.74 -1.29
C SER A 37 -13.30 -2.85 -2.33
N LEU A 38 -14.10 -2.63 -3.38
CA LEU A 38 -14.26 -3.58 -4.46
C LEU A 38 -12.92 -3.85 -5.18
N GLY A 39 -12.16 -2.80 -5.47
CA GLY A 39 -10.82 -2.89 -6.07
C GLY A 39 -9.84 -3.67 -5.19
N LEU A 40 -9.80 -3.39 -3.88
CA LEU A 40 -8.98 -4.10 -2.91
C LEU A 40 -9.32 -5.59 -2.86
N VAL A 41 -10.61 -5.94 -2.85
CA VAL A 41 -11.05 -7.34 -2.89
C VAL A 41 -10.50 -8.05 -4.14
N PHE A 42 -10.61 -7.43 -5.32
CA PHE A 42 -10.06 -8.01 -6.55
C PHE A 42 -8.54 -8.16 -6.51
N ILE A 43 -7.81 -7.14 -6.05
CA ILE A 43 -6.34 -7.17 -5.97
C ILE A 43 -5.87 -8.24 -4.99
N MET A 44 -6.47 -8.30 -3.79
CA MET A 44 -6.13 -9.31 -2.77
C MET A 44 -6.49 -10.72 -3.25
N PHE A 45 -7.65 -10.90 -3.87
CA PHE A 45 -8.07 -12.18 -4.42
C PHE A 45 -7.11 -12.66 -5.51
N TYR A 46 -6.77 -11.79 -6.46
CA TYR A 46 -5.84 -12.13 -7.53
C TYR A 46 -4.43 -12.45 -7.01
N GLY A 47 -3.94 -11.68 -6.04
CA GLY A 47 -2.66 -11.92 -5.37
C GLY A 47 -2.62 -13.27 -4.64
N GLY A 48 -3.72 -13.67 -3.98
CA GLY A 48 -3.84 -14.96 -3.31
C GLY A 48 -4.01 -16.14 -4.28
N PHE A 49 -4.88 -15.99 -5.29
CA PHE A 49 -5.26 -17.06 -6.21
C PHE A 49 -4.10 -17.56 -7.09
N GLY A 50 -3.22 -16.65 -7.52
CA GLY A 50 -2.04 -17.00 -8.34
C GLY A 50 -0.89 -17.66 -7.58
N THR A 51 -0.97 -17.77 -6.25
CA THR A 51 0.15 -18.22 -5.42
C THR A 51 0.25 -19.76 -5.39
N ASN A 52 1.34 -20.31 -5.91
CA ASN A 52 1.59 -21.77 -5.85
C ASN A 52 1.88 -22.21 -4.41
N TRP A 53 0.95 -22.94 -3.81
CA TRP A 53 1.02 -23.41 -2.42
C TRP A 53 2.29 -24.21 -2.11
N LYS A 54 2.80 -25.01 -3.06
CA LYS A 54 4.03 -25.81 -2.85
C LYS A 54 5.27 -24.93 -2.69
N THR A 55 5.31 -23.79 -3.36
CA THR A 55 6.41 -22.80 -3.25
C THR A 55 6.21 -21.95 -2.01
N ALA A 56 4.99 -21.45 -1.78
CA ALA A 56 4.66 -20.59 -0.65
C ALA A 56 4.90 -21.28 0.71
N ARG A 57 4.64 -22.59 0.83
CA ARG A 57 4.85 -23.34 2.07
C ARG A 57 6.30 -23.30 2.57
N LYS A 58 7.29 -23.25 1.66
CA LYS A 58 8.72 -23.21 2.04
C LYS A 58 9.11 -21.90 2.72
N SER A 59 8.42 -20.80 2.40
CA SER A 59 8.66 -19.48 2.98
C SER A 59 7.53 -18.99 3.90
N ALA A 60 6.53 -19.82 4.18
CA ALA A 60 5.35 -19.41 4.94
C ALA A 60 5.70 -18.92 6.36
N VAL A 61 6.59 -19.61 7.07
CA VAL A 61 7.00 -19.26 8.43
C VAL A 61 7.65 -17.86 8.50
N PRO A 62 8.72 -17.56 7.74
CA PRO A 62 9.30 -16.21 7.76
C PRO A 62 8.33 -15.15 7.22
N SER A 63 7.47 -15.48 6.25
CA SER A 63 6.45 -14.54 5.75
C SER A 63 5.42 -14.18 6.83
N ILE A 64 4.93 -15.15 7.60
CA ILE A 64 3.95 -14.92 8.68
C ILE A 64 4.58 -14.10 9.81
N LEU A 65 5.83 -14.38 10.18
CA LEU A 65 6.56 -13.60 11.19
C LEU A 65 6.73 -12.14 10.75
N MET A 66 7.09 -11.90 9.49
CA MET A 66 7.22 -10.55 8.95
C MET A 66 5.86 -9.83 8.86
N SER A 67 4.80 -10.52 8.43
CA SER A 67 3.47 -9.91 8.31
C SER A 67 2.80 -9.63 9.65
N THR A 68 3.26 -10.23 10.75
CA THR A 68 2.72 -10.03 12.10
C THR A 68 3.64 -9.15 12.94
N LEU A 69 4.76 -9.69 13.40
CA LEU A 69 5.71 -8.98 14.26
C LEU A 69 6.36 -7.80 13.54
N GLY A 70 6.74 -7.97 12.27
CA GLY A 70 7.34 -6.89 11.49
C GLY A 70 6.40 -5.69 11.36
N VAL A 71 5.12 -5.94 11.07
CA VAL A 71 4.11 -4.87 10.96
C VAL A 71 3.84 -4.21 12.32
N ILE A 72 3.70 -4.99 13.40
CA ILE A 72 3.49 -4.44 14.75
C ILE A 72 4.65 -3.52 15.16
N ILE A 73 5.89 -3.97 14.96
CA ILE A 73 7.08 -3.18 15.29
C ILE A 73 7.13 -1.91 14.44
N THR A 74 6.88 -2.02 13.13
CA THR A 74 6.94 -0.87 12.22
C THR A 74 5.84 0.14 12.52
N ALA A 75 4.60 -0.31 12.73
CA ALA A 75 3.48 0.55 13.09
C ALA A 75 3.67 1.21 14.47
N GLY A 76 4.21 0.47 15.44
CA GLY A 76 4.53 1.01 16.77
C GLY A 76 5.62 2.08 16.72
N LEU A 77 6.73 1.81 16.02
CA LEU A 77 7.83 2.77 15.89
C LEU A 77 7.42 4.01 15.12
N THR A 78 6.73 3.85 13.99
CA THR A 78 6.23 4.99 13.19
C THR A 78 5.17 5.78 13.94
N GLY A 79 4.28 5.12 14.67
CA GLY A 79 3.26 5.80 15.46
C GLY A 79 3.82 6.55 16.67
N LEU A 80 4.80 5.98 17.36
CA LEU A 80 5.54 6.67 18.42
C LEU A 80 6.33 7.87 17.86
N PHE A 81 6.94 7.71 16.69
CA PHE A 81 7.60 8.82 16.01
C PHE A 81 6.62 9.96 15.69
N CYS A 82 5.42 9.63 15.20
CA CYS A 82 4.38 10.64 14.96
C CYS A 82 3.95 11.34 16.26
N TYR A 83 3.76 10.58 17.34
CA TYR A 83 3.45 11.14 18.66
C TYR A 83 4.52 12.13 19.15
N PHE A 84 5.80 11.75 19.10
CA PHE A 84 6.89 12.59 19.62
C PHE A 84 7.25 13.78 18.73
N VAL A 85 7.18 13.63 17.41
CA VAL A 85 7.67 14.65 16.45
C VAL A 85 6.55 15.53 15.93
N LEU A 86 5.41 14.95 15.57
CA LEU A 86 4.26 15.68 15.03
C LEU A 86 3.30 16.16 16.13
N GLY A 87 3.47 15.70 17.37
CA GLY A 87 2.65 16.10 18.52
C GLY A 87 1.21 15.56 18.45
N THR A 88 0.95 14.54 17.63
CA THR A 88 -0.36 13.88 17.52
C THR A 88 -0.70 13.16 18.82
N SER A 89 -1.99 12.85 19.07
CA SER A 89 -2.33 11.93 20.16
C SER A 89 -1.72 10.53 19.92
N LEU A 90 -1.55 9.74 20.99
CA LEU A 90 -0.99 8.39 20.87
C LEU A 90 -1.84 7.51 19.94
N LEU A 91 -3.17 7.66 19.98
CA LEU A 91 -4.10 6.91 19.16
C LEU A 91 -3.95 7.29 17.67
N GLU A 92 -3.91 8.59 17.37
CA GLU A 92 -3.73 9.08 16.00
C GLU A 92 -2.37 8.68 15.42
N GLY A 93 -1.30 8.77 16.22
CA GLY A 93 0.03 8.32 15.81
C GLY A 93 0.02 6.83 15.46
N LEU A 94 -0.55 5.98 16.32
CA LEU A 94 -0.70 4.54 16.05
C LEU A 94 -1.57 4.26 14.82
N LEU A 95 -2.64 5.04 14.60
CA LEU A 95 -3.47 4.92 13.39
C LEU A 95 -2.65 5.23 12.13
N ILE A 96 -1.90 6.34 12.11
CA ILE A 96 -1.01 6.69 11.00
C ILE A 96 0.01 5.58 10.77
N GLY A 97 0.66 5.10 11.84
CA GLY A 97 1.63 4.01 11.75
C GLY A 97 1.04 2.71 11.20
N SER A 98 -0.21 2.39 11.57
CA SER A 98 -0.91 1.21 11.07
C SER A 98 -1.25 1.29 9.57
N VAL A 99 -1.63 2.48 9.08
CA VAL A 99 -1.92 2.71 7.66
C VAL A 99 -0.64 2.59 6.83
N VAL A 100 0.45 3.19 7.30
CA VAL A 100 1.76 3.17 6.61
C VAL A 100 2.40 1.77 6.66
N GLY A 101 2.13 0.99 7.69
CA GLY A 101 2.65 -0.37 7.85
C GLY A 101 2.15 -1.39 6.82
N SER A 102 1.08 -1.09 6.07
CA SER A 102 0.52 -1.96 5.04
C SER A 102 1.38 -1.90 3.76
N THR A 103 2.33 -2.82 3.61
CA THR A 103 3.26 -2.86 2.46
C THR A 103 2.58 -3.40 1.19
N ASP A 104 2.56 -2.63 0.10
CA ASP A 104 2.06 -3.08 -1.21
C ASP A 104 3.14 -3.74 -2.08
N ALA A 105 3.01 -5.05 -2.30
CA ALA A 105 3.92 -5.84 -3.12
C ALA A 105 3.79 -5.54 -4.63
N ALA A 106 2.59 -5.20 -5.13
CA ALA A 106 2.34 -5.02 -6.56
C ALA A 106 3.18 -3.87 -7.14
N SER A 107 3.28 -2.79 -6.38
CA SER A 107 4.08 -1.63 -6.73
C SER A 107 5.59 -1.93 -6.76
N VAL A 108 6.10 -2.68 -5.78
CA VAL A 108 7.52 -3.09 -5.76
C VAL A 108 7.84 -4.02 -6.93
N PHE A 109 6.98 -4.99 -7.25
CA PHE A 109 7.18 -5.88 -8.39
C PHE A 109 7.18 -5.13 -9.74
N SER A 110 6.35 -4.08 -9.88
CA SER A 110 6.36 -3.25 -11.10
C SER A 110 7.70 -2.54 -11.31
N ILE A 111 8.31 -2.06 -10.23
CA ILE A 111 9.63 -1.40 -10.25
C ILE A 111 10.74 -2.42 -10.51
N LEU A 112 10.73 -3.56 -9.81
CA LEU A 112 11.73 -4.63 -9.99
C LEU A 112 11.73 -5.18 -11.42
N ARG A 113 10.55 -5.33 -12.03
CA ARG A 113 10.40 -5.75 -13.43
C ARG A 113 10.89 -4.68 -14.42
N SER A 114 10.65 -3.40 -14.11
CA SER A 114 11.15 -2.28 -14.91
C SER A 114 12.69 -2.17 -14.91
N GLN A 115 13.36 -2.64 -13.86
CA GLN A 115 14.82 -2.57 -13.71
C GLN A 115 15.57 -3.76 -14.36
N LYS A 116 14.88 -4.67 -15.08
CA LYS A 116 15.49 -5.85 -15.73
C LYS A 116 16.44 -6.64 -14.82
N LEU A 117 16.15 -6.73 -13.52
CA LEU A 117 16.79 -7.77 -12.70
C LEU A 117 16.17 -9.10 -13.13
N ASN A 118 16.90 -9.82 -13.97
CA ASN A 118 16.63 -11.20 -14.35
C ASN A 118 16.43 -12.03 -13.07
N LEU A 119 15.18 -12.24 -12.70
CA LEU A 119 14.81 -13.28 -11.74
C LEU A 119 15.04 -14.62 -12.45
N LYS A 120 16.08 -15.33 -12.02
CA LYS A 120 16.25 -16.75 -12.30
C LYS A 120 15.56 -17.56 -11.21
#